data_AF-A0A3C0VEK8-F1
#
_entry.id   AF-A0A3C0VEK8-F1
#
_cell.length_a   1.000
_cell.length_b   1.000
_cell.length_c   1.000
_cell.angle_alpha   90.00
_cell.angle_beta   90.00
_cell.angle_gamma   90.00
#
_symmetry.space_group_name_H-M   'P 1'
#
loop_
_entity.id
_entity.type
_entity.pdbx_description
1 polymer ?
#
loop_
_entity_poly.entity_id
_entity_poly.type
_entity_poly.pdbx_seq_one_letter_code
_entity_poly.pdbx_strand_id
1 'polypeptide(L)'
;MRTQLSRRHLLKSAAAAGVGLAAMKSRTLAADAPKFKAGIIGCGGRGNGAGGDLLRASEKSGIKVELAAVHDVYEGQAKNAARHFNVDAAHTFWDFDGYKKLLDSGVDIVILGTPPGFRPEHFEAVVAAGKHCFCEKPVATFAQDCRRFIKAGEESVKKNLTVVAGTQRRHQRNYVETVAKIHDGAIGDIRALRAYWCGGPVMKGRPRTPGQKDMDFQLKAWYSFVWICGDQIVEQHLHNLDVCNWVMRGHPVSVYASGGCAWRPKEEWYGNIYDHLTADYTYAGGVHMLSMCRQYKGCDDNVSEAIVGAEGESNGVSIWRKGQKTFDGPGGENPYVQEHIDMLKNIVRGGGEPLLNEAVGVGESTMTAIMGRMSAYTGKVVTWDHVMKVNDSQMPESSWDAKIPIPPVAVPGA
;
A
#
# COMPACT_ATOMS: atom_id res chain seq x y z
N MET A 1 7.92 63.83 1.80
CA MET A 1 9.36 64.22 1.88
C MET A 1 10.16 63.01 2.33
N ARG A 2 10.96 62.42 1.43
CA ARG A 2 11.87 61.31 1.73
C ARG A 2 13.17 61.88 2.27
N THR A 3 13.55 61.57 3.51
CA THR A 3 14.86 61.91 4.07
C THR A 3 15.80 60.71 4.00
N GLN A 4 16.88 60.89 3.25
CA GLN A 4 17.99 59.96 3.09
C GLN A 4 18.76 59.80 4.41
N LEU A 5 19.06 58.56 4.80
CA LEU A 5 20.06 58.26 5.82
C LEU A 5 21.43 58.12 5.14
N SER A 6 22.35 59.01 5.52
CA SER A 6 23.71 59.14 4.99
C SER A 6 24.71 58.25 5.75
N ARG A 7 25.65 57.67 5.00
CA ARG A 7 26.65 56.65 5.34
C ARG A 7 27.79 57.10 6.31
N ARG A 8 27.54 58.00 7.27
CA ARG A 8 28.64 58.63 8.06
C ARG A 8 28.53 58.60 9.59
N HIS A 9 27.72 57.71 10.16
CA HIS A 9 27.63 57.53 11.63
C HIS A 9 28.13 56.16 12.14
N LEU A 10 29.06 55.54 11.43
CA LEU A 10 29.80 54.38 11.92
C LEU A 10 31.27 54.73 11.89
N LEU A 11 31.83 55.02 13.07
CA LEU A 11 33.24 54.92 13.49
C LEU A 11 33.52 55.97 14.58
N LYS A 12 33.42 55.55 15.85
CA LYS A 12 34.27 55.96 17.00
C LYS A 12 33.60 55.57 18.31
N SER A 13 33.95 54.38 18.83
CA SER A 13 34.01 54.06 20.26
C SER A 13 34.61 52.65 20.41
N ALA A 14 35.93 52.60 20.49
CA ALA A 14 36.72 51.54 21.14
C ALA A 14 37.02 52.06 22.57
N ALA A 15 37.22 51.31 23.65
CA ALA A 15 37.49 49.91 23.93
C ALA A 15 37.27 49.67 25.45
N ALA A 16 36.94 48.44 25.88
CA ALA A 16 37.65 47.67 26.93
C ALA A 16 36.79 46.55 27.59
N ALA A 17 37.14 45.31 27.23
CA ALA A 17 37.18 44.05 28.00
C ALA A 17 35.95 43.49 28.75
N GLY A 18 35.55 42.27 28.35
CA GLY A 18 34.77 41.34 29.18
C GLY A 18 34.21 40.13 28.44
N VAL A 19 35.04 39.10 28.24
CA VAL A 19 34.75 37.66 27.97
C VAL A 19 33.37 37.28 27.41
N GLY A 20 33.35 36.83 26.15
CA GLY A 20 32.19 36.16 25.56
C GLY A 20 32.28 35.97 24.05
N LEU A 21 33.41 35.48 23.51
CA LEU A 21 33.39 34.92 22.15
C LEU A 21 32.56 33.63 22.19
N ALA A 22 31.25 33.76 21.98
CA ALA A 22 30.44 32.65 21.50
C ALA A 22 31.05 32.23 20.17
N ALA A 23 31.79 31.13 20.22
CA ALA A 23 32.34 30.49 19.04
C ALA A 23 31.21 30.30 18.03
N MET A 24 31.26 31.05 16.93
CA MET A 24 30.67 30.62 15.67
C MET A 24 31.38 29.32 15.31
N LYS A 25 30.87 28.19 15.81
CA LYS A 25 31.15 26.89 15.23
C LYS A 25 30.57 26.96 13.82
N SER A 26 31.42 27.28 12.86
CA SER A 26 31.32 26.70 11.54
C SER A 26 31.08 25.20 11.75
N ARG A 27 29.82 24.76 11.61
CA ARG A 27 29.53 23.35 11.46
C ARG A 27 30.22 22.95 10.17
N THR A 28 31.40 22.36 10.32
CA THR A 28 31.97 21.49 9.32
C THR A 28 30.85 20.57 8.83
N LEU A 29 30.51 20.72 7.55
CA LEU A 29 29.66 19.80 6.80
C LEU A 29 30.39 18.46 6.69
N ALA A 30 30.30 17.65 7.76
CA ALA A 30 30.53 16.21 7.82
C ALA A 30 30.29 15.75 9.26
N ALA A 31 29.04 15.81 9.71
CA ALA A 31 28.57 15.01 10.84
C ALA A 31 27.59 14.00 10.25
N ASP A 32 27.82 12.72 10.50
CA ASP A 32 27.08 11.59 9.96
C ASP A 32 25.57 11.86 9.93
N ALA A 33 25.00 12.00 8.73
CA ALA A 33 23.55 11.99 8.58
C ALA A 33 23.02 10.71 9.27
N PRO A 34 21.96 10.81 10.10
CA PRO A 34 21.43 9.66 10.81
C PRO A 34 21.12 8.56 9.78
N LYS A 35 21.73 7.39 9.99
CA LYS A 35 21.54 6.21 9.16
C LYS A 35 20.35 5.45 9.73
N PHE A 36 19.27 5.36 8.97
CA PHE A 36 18.10 4.57 9.37
C PHE A 36 18.33 3.09 9.12
N LYS A 37 17.90 2.25 10.05
CA LYS A 37 17.90 0.80 9.91
C LYS A 37 16.52 0.35 9.48
N ALA A 38 16.45 -0.36 8.36
CA ALA A 38 15.22 -0.93 7.85
C ALA A 38 15.21 -2.45 8.05
N GLY A 39 14.02 -3.02 8.26
CA GLY A 39 13.79 -4.46 8.30
C GLY A 39 12.71 -4.91 7.33
N ILE A 40 12.81 -6.11 6.77
CA ILE A 40 11.79 -6.70 5.88
C ILE A 40 11.09 -7.85 6.60
N ILE A 41 9.77 -7.78 6.73
CA ILE A 41 8.90 -8.90 7.14
C ILE A 41 8.21 -9.42 5.87
N GLY A 42 8.51 -10.67 5.50
CA GLY A 42 8.10 -11.31 4.26
C GLY A 42 9.11 -11.09 3.13
N CYS A 43 10.03 -12.04 2.95
CA CYS A 43 11.14 -11.99 2.00
C CYS A 43 10.81 -12.70 0.67
N GLY A 44 9.56 -12.60 0.22
CA GLY A 44 9.14 -13.00 -1.12
C GLY A 44 9.60 -12.02 -2.21
N GLY A 45 9.17 -12.24 -3.45
CA GLY A 45 9.55 -11.40 -4.59
C GLY A 45 9.24 -9.91 -4.38
N ARG A 46 8.03 -9.59 -3.89
CA ARG A 46 7.62 -8.19 -3.65
C ARG A 46 8.35 -7.56 -2.45
N GLY A 47 8.51 -8.29 -1.35
CA GLY A 47 9.25 -7.80 -0.17
C GLY A 47 10.72 -7.48 -0.47
N ASN A 48 11.42 -8.35 -1.20
CA ASN A 48 12.78 -8.05 -1.68
C ASN A 48 12.78 -6.89 -2.69
N GLY A 49 11.77 -6.81 -3.58
CA GLY A 49 11.61 -5.68 -4.49
C GLY A 49 11.54 -4.34 -3.76
N ALA A 50 10.63 -4.22 -2.79
CA ALA A 50 10.47 -3.03 -1.95
C ALA A 50 11.73 -2.72 -1.13
N GLY A 51 12.44 -3.74 -0.63
CA GLY A 51 13.76 -3.56 0.01
C GLY A 51 14.78 -2.89 -0.93
N GLY A 52 14.86 -3.36 -2.18
CA GLY A 52 15.71 -2.75 -3.20
C GLY A 52 15.26 -1.35 -3.61
N ASP A 53 13.95 -1.11 -3.73
CA ASP A 53 13.39 0.20 -4.05
C ASP A 53 13.68 1.23 -2.93
N LEU A 54 13.63 0.81 -1.65
CA LEU A 54 14.03 1.63 -0.51
C LEU A 54 15.52 2.02 -0.56
N LEU A 55 16.41 1.09 -0.92
CA LEU A 55 17.85 1.40 -1.05
C LEU A 55 18.12 2.40 -2.19
N ARG A 56 17.41 2.26 -3.33
CA ARG A 56 17.47 3.25 -4.43
C ARG A 56 16.92 4.61 -4.00
N ALA A 57 15.84 4.63 -3.22
CA ALA A 57 15.29 5.86 -2.68
C ALA A 57 16.26 6.54 -1.71
N SER A 58 16.97 5.77 -0.89
CA SER A 58 18.05 6.25 -0.02
C SER A 58 19.15 6.93 -0.84
N GLU A 59 19.63 6.29 -1.90
CA GLU A 59 20.64 6.87 -2.81
C GLU A 59 20.15 8.18 -3.43
N LYS A 60 18.95 8.20 -4.00
CA LYS A 60 18.39 9.36 -4.71
C LYS A 60 18.03 10.53 -3.80
N SER A 61 17.56 10.27 -2.59
CA SER A 61 17.17 11.30 -1.63
C SER A 61 18.35 11.84 -0.81
N GLY A 62 19.47 11.11 -0.75
CA GLY A 62 20.59 11.40 0.13
C GLY A 62 20.36 11.05 1.61
N ILE A 63 19.19 10.47 1.94
CA ILE A 63 18.85 10.00 3.30
C ILE A 63 19.34 8.57 3.43
N LYS A 64 20.36 8.35 4.26
CA LYS A 64 21.04 7.05 4.38
C LYS A 64 20.16 6.00 5.05
N VAL A 65 19.93 4.88 4.38
CA VAL A 65 19.24 3.70 4.92
C VAL A 65 20.10 2.46 4.68
N GLU A 66 20.10 1.52 5.63
CA GLU A 66 20.53 0.14 5.40
C GLU A 66 19.41 -0.84 5.72
N LEU A 67 19.42 -2.00 5.06
CA LEU A 67 18.65 -3.15 5.49
C LEU A 67 19.44 -3.88 6.56
N ALA A 68 18.96 -3.84 7.81
CA ALA A 68 19.65 -4.34 8.99
C ALA A 68 19.05 -5.65 9.52
N ALA A 69 17.83 -6.00 9.12
CA ALA A 69 17.15 -7.22 9.57
C ALA A 69 16.21 -7.77 8.49
N VAL A 70 16.03 -9.09 8.47
CA VAL A 70 15.06 -9.76 7.58
C VAL A 70 14.31 -10.85 8.32
N HIS A 71 13.06 -11.05 7.92
CA HIS A 71 12.19 -12.09 8.44
C HIS A 71 11.36 -12.73 7.33
N ASP A 72 11.30 -14.06 7.33
CA ASP A 72 10.33 -14.82 6.56
C ASP A 72 9.96 -16.09 7.30
N VAL A 73 8.71 -16.54 7.23
CA VAL A 73 8.28 -17.80 7.87
C VAL A 73 9.15 -18.99 7.43
N TYR A 74 9.68 -18.95 6.21
CA TYR A 74 10.62 -19.93 5.67
C TYR A 74 12.07 -19.49 5.89
N GLU A 75 12.84 -20.29 6.65
CA GLU A 75 14.27 -20.05 6.90
C GLU A 75 15.09 -19.82 5.61
N GLY A 76 14.81 -20.60 4.56
CA GLY A 76 15.49 -20.45 3.28
C GLY A 76 15.27 -19.07 2.65
N GLN A 77 14.06 -18.52 2.72
CA GLN A 77 13.73 -17.20 2.18
C GLN A 77 14.41 -16.09 2.98
N ALA A 78 14.38 -16.18 4.31
CA ALA A 78 15.08 -15.24 5.19
C ALA A 78 16.60 -15.23 4.91
N LYS A 79 17.24 -16.41 4.84
CA LYS A 79 18.67 -16.52 4.53
C LYS A 79 19.02 -16.03 3.13
N ASN A 80 18.14 -16.23 2.15
CA ASN A 80 18.34 -15.72 0.79
C ASN A 80 18.33 -14.18 0.77
N ALA A 81 17.36 -13.55 1.43
CA ALA A 81 17.29 -12.10 1.56
C ALA A 81 18.48 -11.55 2.35
N ALA A 82 18.89 -12.22 3.43
CA ALA A 82 20.05 -11.82 4.21
C ALA A 82 21.33 -11.77 3.36
N ARG A 83 21.57 -12.79 2.52
CA ARG A 83 22.70 -12.77 1.58
C ARG A 83 22.56 -11.68 0.52
N HIS A 84 21.34 -11.46 0.01
CA HIS A 84 21.09 -10.45 -1.03
C HIS A 84 21.36 -9.02 -0.55
N PHE A 85 20.97 -8.72 0.70
CA PHE A 85 21.10 -7.39 1.30
C PHE A 85 22.27 -7.25 2.28
N ASN A 86 23.11 -8.28 2.40
CA ASN A 86 24.24 -8.34 3.33
C ASN A 86 23.84 -8.08 4.80
N VAL A 87 22.79 -8.76 5.26
CA VAL A 87 22.30 -8.71 6.65
C VAL A 87 22.99 -9.79 7.48
N ASP A 88 23.38 -9.43 8.71
CA ASP A 88 24.02 -10.35 9.64
C ASP A 88 23.12 -11.54 10.00
N ALA A 89 23.72 -12.71 10.21
CA ALA A 89 23.01 -13.91 10.63
C ALA A 89 22.24 -13.71 11.95
N ALA A 90 22.73 -12.86 12.86
CA ALA A 90 22.05 -12.52 14.12
C ALA A 90 20.76 -11.71 13.92
N HIS A 91 20.58 -11.08 12.76
CA HIS A 91 19.39 -10.31 12.37
C HIS A 91 18.61 -10.96 11.22
N THR A 92 18.86 -12.25 11.01
CA THR A 92 18.12 -13.09 10.05
C THR A 92 17.15 -13.96 10.84
N PHE A 93 15.86 -13.60 10.82
CA PHE A 93 14.82 -14.27 11.58
C PHE A 93 13.93 -15.10 10.67
N TRP A 94 13.33 -16.15 11.21
CA TRP A 94 12.31 -16.95 10.51
C TRP A 94 11.27 -17.44 11.50
N ASP A 95 10.40 -18.39 11.11
CA ASP A 95 9.23 -18.87 11.86
C ASP A 95 8.07 -17.84 11.93
N PHE A 96 6.93 -18.23 12.50
CA PHE A 96 5.73 -17.38 12.56
C PHE A 96 5.89 -16.18 13.51
N ASP A 97 6.76 -16.27 14.53
CA ASP A 97 6.97 -15.25 15.55
C ASP A 97 8.25 -14.42 15.32
N GLY A 98 9.11 -14.83 14.39
CA GLY A 98 10.40 -14.17 14.13
C GLY A 98 10.31 -12.69 13.77
N TYR A 99 9.15 -12.23 13.28
CA TYR A 99 8.91 -10.82 13.02
C TYR A 99 8.99 -9.98 14.32
N LYS A 100 8.62 -10.54 15.48
CA LYS A 100 8.75 -9.88 16.78
C LYS A 100 10.21 -9.59 17.12
N LYS A 101 11.08 -10.57 16.88
CA LYS A 101 12.55 -10.42 17.05
C LYS A 101 13.12 -9.37 16.09
N LEU A 102 12.59 -9.29 14.86
CA LEU A 102 12.95 -8.22 13.91
C LEU A 102 12.58 -6.84 14.48
N LEU A 103 11.38 -6.67 15.06
CA LEU A 103 10.96 -5.40 15.64
C LEU A 103 11.85 -4.97 16.82
N ASP A 104 12.34 -5.93 17.59
CA ASP A 104 13.25 -5.71 18.73
C ASP A 104 14.73 -5.51 18.32
N SER A 105 15.07 -5.69 17.05
CA SER A 105 16.47 -5.62 16.55
C SER A 105 17.02 -4.20 16.36
N GLY A 106 16.27 -3.18 16.77
CA GLY A 106 16.68 -1.77 16.63
C GLY A 106 16.49 -1.18 15.24
N VAL A 107 15.58 -1.75 14.44
CA VAL A 107 15.11 -1.14 13.18
C VAL A 107 14.24 0.10 13.47
N ASP A 108 14.26 1.06 12.55
CA ASP A 108 13.46 2.29 12.54
C ASP A 108 12.29 2.19 11.54
N ILE A 109 12.54 1.52 10.41
CA ILE A 109 11.60 1.38 9.29
C ILE A 109 11.32 -0.12 9.06
N VAL A 110 10.07 -0.48 8.84
CA VAL A 110 9.67 -1.85 8.52
C VAL A 110 8.96 -1.91 7.18
N ILE A 111 9.37 -2.85 6.33
CA ILE A 111 8.71 -3.20 5.08
C ILE A 111 7.84 -4.44 5.34
N LEU A 112 6.52 -4.32 5.12
CA LEU A 112 5.57 -5.43 5.22
C LEU A 112 5.26 -6.03 3.85
N GLY A 113 6.05 -7.03 3.45
CA GLY A 113 5.96 -7.76 2.18
C GLY A 113 5.27 -9.12 2.26
N THR A 114 4.59 -9.45 3.36
CA THR A 114 3.87 -10.73 3.54
C THR A 114 2.60 -10.83 2.70
N PRO A 115 2.01 -12.01 2.50
CA PRO A 115 0.65 -12.08 1.96
C PRO A 115 -0.36 -11.30 2.82
N PRO A 116 -1.45 -10.77 2.23
CA PRO A 116 -2.34 -9.83 2.90
C PRO A 116 -3.07 -10.37 4.13
N GLY A 117 -3.30 -11.68 4.22
CA GLY A 117 -3.90 -12.27 5.43
C GLY A 117 -3.13 -11.96 6.72
N PHE A 118 -1.79 -11.91 6.68
CA PHE A 118 -0.95 -11.69 7.87
C PHE A 118 -0.70 -10.21 8.20
N ARG A 119 -0.97 -9.33 7.23
CA ARG A 119 -0.58 -7.92 7.32
C ARG A 119 -1.26 -7.13 8.44
N PRO A 120 -2.54 -7.36 8.81
CA PRO A 120 -3.17 -6.70 9.95
C PRO A 120 -2.41 -6.95 11.26
N GLU A 121 -2.08 -8.20 11.57
CA GLU A 121 -1.33 -8.56 12.78
C GLU A 121 0.10 -7.99 12.76
N HIS A 122 0.81 -8.11 11.63
CA HIS A 122 2.16 -7.55 11.51
C HIS A 122 2.15 -6.03 11.64
N PHE A 123 1.17 -5.33 11.06
CA PHE A 123 1.07 -3.88 11.15
C PHE A 123 0.71 -3.40 12.56
N GLU A 124 -0.20 -4.08 13.25
CA GLU A 124 -0.47 -3.82 14.67
C GLU A 124 0.82 -3.89 15.51
N ALA A 125 1.64 -4.92 15.29
CA ALA A 125 2.92 -5.08 15.99
C ALA A 125 3.95 -4.00 15.63
N VAL A 126 4.04 -3.62 14.35
CA VAL A 126 4.91 -2.52 13.87
C VAL A 126 4.53 -1.20 14.54
N VAL A 127 3.24 -0.87 14.57
CA VAL A 127 2.73 0.35 15.22
C VAL A 127 2.92 0.28 16.73
N ALA A 128 2.69 -0.87 17.35
CA ALA A 128 2.94 -1.08 18.78
C ALA A 128 4.41 -0.79 19.13
N ALA A 129 5.34 -1.30 18.33
CA ALA A 129 6.78 -1.09 18.46
C ALA A 129 7.27 0.31 18.05
N GLY A 130 6.38 1.20 17.58
CA GLY A 130 6.71 2.59 17.26
C GLY A 130 7.58 2.76 16.02
N LYS A 131 7.42 1.91 15.01
CA LYS A 131 8.26 1.91 13.80
C LYS A 131 7.54 2.57 12.62
N HIS A 132 8.31 3.25 11.77
CA HIS A 132 7.81 3.68 10.47
C HIS A 132 7.54 2.46 9.58
N CYS A 133 6.58 2.57 8.68
CA CYS A 133 6.16 1.41 7.89
C CYS A 133 6.00 1.75 6.40
N PHE A 134 6.59 0.92 5.55
CA PHE A 134 6.09 0.73 4.20
C PHE A 134 5.26 -0.56 4.18
N CYS A 135 4.04 -0.50 3.69
CA CYS A 135 3.09 -1.60 3.72
C CYS A 135 2.59 -1.93 2.32
N GLU A 136 2.91 -3.12 1.81
CA GLU A 136 2.35 -3.54 0.53
C GLU A 136 0.81 -3.63 0.59
N LYS A 137 0.17 -3.37 -0.55
CA LYS A 137 -1.27 -3.58 -0.71
C LYS A 137 -1.56 -5.04 -1.10
N PRO A 138 -2.78 -5.55 -0.89
CA PRO A 138 -3.84 -5.00 -0.03
C PRO A 138 -3.51 -5.19 1.46
N VAL A 139 -4.20 -4.48 2.36
CA VAL A 139 -3.82 -4.49 3.78
C VAL A 139 -4.49 -5.58 4.62
N ALA A 140 -5.53 -6.21 4.10
CA ALA A 140 -6.30 -7.27 4.76
C ALA A 140 -7.07 -8.08 3.71
N THR A 141 -7.60 -9.22 4.11
CA THR A 141 -8.47 -10.08 3.28
C THR A 141 -9.91 -10.11 3.77
N PHE A 142 -10.21 -9.80 5.04
CA PHE A 142 -11.55 -9.75 5.63
C PHE A 142 -11.88 -8.37 6.18
N ALA A 143 -13.17 -8.03 6.24
CA ALA A 143 -13.61 -6.71 6.70
C ALA A 143 -13.21 -6.47 8.16
N GLN A 144 -13.37 -7.47 9.01
CA GLN A 144 -12.93 -7.42 10.42
C GLN A 144 -11.45 -7.07 10.56
N ASP A 145 -10.58 -7.73 9.78
CA ASP A 145 -9.15 -7.51 9.85
C ASP A 145 -8.72 -6.19 9.18
N CYS A 146 -9.48 -5.72 8.20
CA CYS A 146 -9.30 -4.40 7.64
C CYS A 146 -9.60 -3.28 8.66
N ARG A 147 -10.63 -3.46 9.51
CA ARG A 147 -10.91 -2.52 10.61
C ARG A 147 -9.79 -2.49 11.64
N ARG A 148 -9.21 -3.65 11.96
CA ARG A 148 -8.01 -3.77 12.80
C ARG A 148 -6.84 -2.96 12.24
N PHE A 149 -6.57 -3.10 10.94
CA PHE A 149 -5.53 -2.33 10.25
C PHE A 149 -5.80 -0.82 10.30
N ILE A 150 -7.02 -0.38 10.00
CA ILE A 150 -7.42 1.04 10.05
C ILE A 150 -7.19 1.62 11.46
N LYS A 151 -7.63 0.90 12.50
CA LYS A 151 -7.41 1.31 13.89
C LYS A 151 -5.92 1.43 14.23
N ALA A 152 -5.09 0.47 13.81
CA ALA A 152 -3.64 0.58 13.97
C ALA A 152 -3.07 1.80 13.21
N GLY A 153 -3.64 2.13 12.04
CA GLY A 153 -3.33 3.33 11.28
C GLY A 153 -3.59 4.61 12.08
N GLU A 154 -4.76 4.72 12.72
CA GLU A 154 -5.10 5.85 13.59
C GLU A 154 -4.14 5.97 14.78
N GLU A 155 -3.75 4.85 15.40
CA GLU A 155 -2.75 4.84 16.48
C GLU A 155 -1.35 5.26 15.98
N SER A 156 -1.00 4.91 14.74
CA SER A 156 0.29 5.28 14.15
C SER A 156 0.41 6.80 13.95
N VAL A 157 -0.70 7.49 13.64
CA VAL A 157 -0.75 8.95 13.57
C VAL A 157 -0.48 9.58 14.94
N LYS A 158 -1.10 9.05 16.01
CA LYS A 158 -0.87 9.52 17.39
C LYS A 158 0.60 9.36 17.83
N LYS A 159 1.28 8.35 17.30
CA LYS A 159 2.71 8.09 17.51
C LYS A 159 3.63 8.83 16.54
N ASN A 160 3.09 9.69 15.68
CA ASN A 160 3.83 10.47 14.68
C ASN A 160 4.61 9.58 13.67
N LEU A 161 4.08 8.39 13.36
CA LEU A 161 4.71 7.42 12.48
C LEU A 161 4.31 7.67 11.03
N THR A 162 5.30 7.89 10.17
CA THR A 162 5.14 7.81 8.71
C THR A 162 4.74 6.40 8.30
N VAL A 163 3.65 6.30 7.55
CA VAL A 163 3.17 5.04 6.95
C VAL A 163 2.86 5.28 5.48
N VAL A 164 3.54 4.55 4.60
CA VAL A 164 3.31 4.58 3.15
C VAL A 164 2.80 3.22 2.68
N ALA A 165 1.83 3.24 1.79
CA ALA A 165 1.23 2.03 1.23
C ALA A 165 1.73 1.79 -0.20
N GLY A 166 1.81 0.51 -0.62
CA GLY A 166 2.17 0.09 -1.99
C GLY A 166 1.14 0.46 -3.07
N THR A 167 0.30 1.46 -2.84
CA THR A 167 -0.60 2.10 -3.80
C THR A 167 0.17 3.11 -4.66
N GLN A 168 1.19 2.62 -5.38
CA GLN A 168 2.18 3.43 -6.10
C GLN A 168 1.62 4.55 -7.00
N ARG A 169 0.36 4.48 -7.48
CA ARG A 169 -0.25 5.50 -8.35
C ARG A 169 -0.40 6.83 -7.62
N ARG A 170 -0.49 6.80 -6.29
CA ARG A 170 -0.48 7.98 -5.40
C ARG A 170 0.88 8.69 -5.36
N HIS A 171 1.94 8.04 -5.81
CA HIS A 171 3.29 8.60 -5.93
C HIS A 171 3.75 8.76 -7.39
N GLN A 172 2.92 8.32 -8.34
CA GLN A 172 3.22 8.48 -9.76
C GLN A 172 2.85 9.90 -10.22
N ARG A 173 3.84 10.68 -10.64
CA ARG A 173 3.70 12.11 -10.90
C ARG A 173 2.53 12.49 -11.83
N ASN A 174 2.34 11.76 -12.94
CA ASN A 174 1.23 12.02 -13.86
C ASN A 174 -0.14 11.81 -13.21
N TYR A 175 -0.32 10.78 -12.38
CA TYR A 175 -1.54 10.57 -11.61
C TYR A 175 -1.76 11.68 -10.58
N VAL A 176 -0.73 12.01 -9.79
CA VAL A 176 -0.78 13.06 -8.75
C VAL A 176 -1.21 14.40 -9.35
N GLU A 177 -0.55 14.85 -10.41
CA GLU A 177 -0.89 16.13 -11.04
C GLU A 177 -2.25 16.10 -11.74
N THR A 178 -2.66 14.96 -12.31
CA THR A 178 -3.97 14.82 -12.96
C THR A 178 -5.10 14.84 -11.94
N VAL A 179 -5.02 14.06 -10.87
CA VAL A 179 -6.05 14.00 -9.84
C VAL A 179 -6.15 15.33 -9.09
N ALA A 180 -5.03 16.01 -8.84
CA ALA A 180 -5.05 17.38 -8.31
C ALA A 180 -5.87 18.33 -9.22
N LYS A 181 -5.64 18.29 -10.53
CA LYS A 181 -6.43 19.10 -11.49
C LYS A 181 -7.90 18.72 -11.54
N ILE A 182 -8.23 17.43 -11.43
CA ILE A 182 -9.62 16.98 -11.34
C ILE A 182 -10.27 17.58 -10.10
N HIS A 183 -9.60 17.53 -8.95
CA HIS A 183 -10.09 18.13 -7.71
C HIS A 183 -10.20 19.65 -7.76
N ASP A 184 -9.36 20.31 -8.57
CA ASP A 184 -9.45 21.75 -8.87
C ASP A 184 -10.56 22.09 -9.90
N GLY A 185 -11.36 21.11 -10.32
CA GLY A 185 -12.54 21.31 -11.17
C GLY A 185 -12.28 21.22 -12.67
N ALA A 186 -11.12 20.71 -13.12
CA ALA A 186 -10.76 20.68 -14.54
C ALA A 186 -11.76 19.94 -15.46
N ILE A 187 -12.58 19.04 -14.89
CA ILE A 187 -13.63 18.30 -15.61
C ILE A 187 -15.04 18.53 -15.04
N GLY A 188 -15.22 19.50 -14.14
CA GLY A 188 -16.49 19.72 -13.42
C GLY A 188 -16.87 18.57 -12.48
N ASP A 189 -18.15 18.50 -12.10
CA ASP A 189 -18.66 17.45 -11.20
C ASP A 189 -18.47 16.05 -11.80
N ILE A 190 -17.96 15.11 -11.01
CA ILE A 190 -17.85 13.71 -11.43
C ILE A 190 -19.24 13.10 -11.60
N ARG A 191 -19.46 12.41 -12.73
CA ARG A 191 -20.75 11.81 -13.12
C ARG A 191 -20.69 10.29 -13.17
N ALA A 192 -19.54 9.73 -13.56
CA ALA A 192 -19.34 8.28 -13.61
C ALA A 192 -17.86 7.93 -13.55
N LEU A 193 -17.57 6.72 -13.08
CA LEU A 193 -16.24 6.14 -13.01
C LEU A 193 -16.24 4.74 -13.64
N ARG A 194 -15.07 4.31 -14.11
CA ARG A 194 -14.82 2.94 -14.54
C ARG A 194 -13.45 2.49 -14.05
N ALA A 195 -13.37 1.28 -13.50
CA ALA A 195 -12.12 0.68 -13.04
C ALA A 195 -12.00 -0.74 -13.60
N TYR A 196 -11.03 -1.01 -14.47
CA TYR A 196 -10.79 -2.34 -15.04
C TYR A 196 -9.41 -2.90 -14.65
N TRP A 197 -9.39 -4.19 -14.30
CA TRP A 197 -8.19 -5.02 -14.20
C TRP A 197 -8.45 -6.38 -14.82
N CYS A 198 -8.43 -6.42 -16.15
CA CYS A 198 -8.63 -7.63 -16.93
C CYS A 198 -7.28 -8.08 -17.48
N GLY A 199 -6.88 -9.31 -17.17
CA GLY A 199 -5.68 -9.88 -17.77
C GLY A 199 -5.59 -11.39 -17.58
N GLY A 200 -4.37 -11.92 -17.59
CA GLY A 200 -4.08 -13.32 -17.29
C GLY A 200 -3.79 -13.59 -15.80
N PRO A 201 -3.81 -14.87 -15.37
CA PRO A 201 -3.47 -15.26 -13.99
C PRO A 201 -2.01 -14.95 -13.66
N VAL A 202 -1.75 -14.41 -12.46
CA VAL A 202 -0.44 -13.85 -12.08
C VAL A 202 0.44 -14.82 -11.28
N MET A 203 -0.18 -15.72 -10.51
CA MET A 203 0.52 -16.83 -9.87
C MET A 203 -0.05 -18.16 -10.30
N LYS A 204 0.84 -19.13 -10.48
CA LYS A 204 0.48 -20.52 -10.75
C LYS A 204 0.58 -21.30 -9.46
N GLY A 205 -0.56 -21.76 -8.94
CA GLY A 205 -0.58 -22.82 -7.94
C GLY A 205 0.15 -24.05 -8.46
N ARG A 206 0.69 -24.85 -7.55
CA ARG A 206 1.30 -26.15 -7.86
C ARG A 206 0.50 -27.24 -7.15
N PRO A 207 0.40 -28.45 -7.72
CA PRO A 207 -0.23 -29.57 -7.02
C PRO A 207 0.37 -29.79 -5.64
N ARG A 208 -0.49 -30.16 -4.68
CA ARG A 208 -0.06 -30.52 -3.33
C ARG A 208 0.86 -31.74 -3.40
N THR A 209 2.01 -31.67 -2.74
CA THR A 209 2.91 -32.81 -2.62
C THR A 209 2.37 -33.80 -1.57
N PRO A 210 2.48 -35.13 -1.77
CA PRO A 210 2.07 -36.10 -0.74
C PRO A 210 2.67 -35.81 0.63
N GLY A 211 1.83 -35.78 1.67
CA GLY A 211 2.24 -35.48 3.06
C GLY A 211 2.44 -33.99 3.36
N GLN A 212 2.23 -33.09 2.40
CA GLN A 212 2.34 -31.65 2.64
C GLN A 212 1.20 -31.16 3.55
N LYS A 213 1.58 -30.45 4.62
CA LYS A 213 0.64 -29.84 5.58
C LYS A 213 -0.13 -28.68 4.93
N ASP A 214 -1.35 -28.43 5.42
CA ASP A 214 -2.26 -27.43 4.84
C ASP A 214 -1.66 -26.03 4.81
N MET A 215 -1.07 -25.59 5.94
CA MET A 215 -0.43 -24.27 6.02
C MET A 215 0.68 -24.11 4.99
N ASP A 216 1.58 -25.09 4.85
CA ASP A 216 2.66 -25.02 3.86
C ASP A 216 2.15 -25.03 2.42
N PHE A 217 1.13 -25.86 2.14
CA PHE A 217 0.50 -25.89 0.83
C PHE A 217 -0.14 -24.55 0.47
N GLN A 218 -0.97 -24.02 1.36
CA GLN A 218 -1.71 -22.79 1.11
C GLN A 218 -0.81 -21.56 1.12
N LEU A 219 0.27 -21.50 1.91
CA LEU A 219 1.27 -20.43 1.81
C LEU A 219 1.99 -20.40 0.46
N LYS A 220 2.36 -21.57 -0.09
CA LYS A 220 3.02 -21.66 -1.40
C LYS A 220 2.09 -21.35 -2.56
N ALA A 221 0.79 -21.60 -2.39
CA ALA A 221 -0.27 -21.31 -3.36
C ALA A 221 -1.19 -20.17 -2.90
N TRP A 222 -0.66 -19.23 -2.09
CA TRP A 222 -1.45 -18.23 -1.35
C TRP A 222 -2.44 -17.46 -2.21
N TYR A 223 -2.05 -17.14 -3.45
CA TYR A 223 -2.89 -16.40 -4.38
C TYR A 223 -4.28 -17.04 -4.59
N SER A 224 -4.38 -18.36 -4.47
CA SER A 224 -5.58 -19.13 -4.74
C SER A 224 -6.59 -19.19 -3.58
N PHE A 225 -6.24 -18.69 -2.39
CA PHE A 225 -7.07 -18.87 -1.19
C PHE A 225 -7.58 -17.54 -0.65
N VAL A 226 -8.89 -17.47 -0.40
CA VAL A 226 -9.58 -16.24 0.06
C VAL A 226 -8.96 -15.69 1.35
N TRP A 227 -8.64 -16.55 2.33
CA TRP A 227 -8.16 -16.08 3.64
C TRP A 227 -6.82 -15.34 3.56
N ILE A 228 -5.95 -15.70 2.62
CA ILE A 228 -4.59 -15.16 2.54
C ILE A 228 -4.37 -14.21 1.37
N CYS A 229 -5.12 -14.33 0.26
CA CYS A 229 -5.05 -13.46 -0.91
C CYS A 229 -6.20 -12.46 -0.97
N GLY A 230 -7.42 -12.93 -0.66
CA GLY A 230 -8.62 -12.14 -0.72
C GLY A 230 -9.30 -12.08 -2.09
N ASP A 231 -8.88 -12.88 -3.07
CA ASP A 231 -9.33 -12.85 -4.49
C ASP A 231 -8.67 -11.73 -5.32
N GLN A 232 -8.72 -11.82 -6.65
CA GLN A 232 -8.13 -10.85 -7.59
C GLN A 232 -8.63 -9.43 -7.33
N ILE A 233 -9.91 -9.28 -6.99
CA ILE A 233 -10.49 -7.96 -6.72
C ILE A 233 -9.77 -7.25 -5.55
N VAL A 234 -9.37 -8.01 -4.53
CA VAL A 234 -8.66 -7.49 -3.36
C VAL A 234 -7.17 -7.37 -3.65
N GLU A 235 -6.54 -8.37 -4.27
CA GLU A 235 -5.09 -8.39 -4.45
C GLU A 235 -4.60 -7.44 -5.56
N GLN A 236 -5.22 -7.48 -6.74
CA GLN A 236 -4.77 -6.69 -7.90
C GLN A 236 -5.64 -5.48 -8.17
N HIS A 237 -6.95 -5.72 -8.29
CA HIS A 237 -7.88 -4.71 -8.78
C HIS A 237 -7.99 -3.50 -7.85
N LEU A 238 -7.61 -3.68 -6.57
CA LEU A 238 -7.45 -2.61 -5.59
C LEU A 238 -6.75 -1.38 -6.15
N HIS A 239 -5.73 -1.51 -7.00
CA HIS A 239 -5.05 -0.34 -7.57
C HIS A 239 -6.00 0.60 -8.31
N ASN A 240 -6.91 0.07 -9.13
CA ASN A 240 -7.87 0.87 -9.89
C ASN A 240 -9.02 1.37 -9.01
N LEU A 241 -9.45 0.54 -8.04
CA LEU A 241 -10.44 0.96 -7.04
C LEU A 241 -9.91 2.12 -6.19
N ASP A 242 -8.63 2.07 -5.80
CA ASP A 242 -7.96 3.11 -5.02
C ASP A 242 -7.88 4.45 -5.78
N VAL A 243 -7.56 4.42 -7.07
CA VAL A 243 -7.58 5.64 -7.91
C VAL A 243 -8.97 6.25 -7.96
N CYS A 244 -10.02 5.44 -8.15
CA CYS A 244 -11.38 5.95 -8.16
C CYS A 244 -11.82 6.50 -6.79
N ASN A 245 -11.47 5.83 -5.68
CA ASN A 245 -11.71 6.36 -4.34
C ASN A 245 -10.97 7.69 -4.12
N TRP A 246 -9.73 7.80 -4.61
CA TRP A 246 -8.93 9.02 -4.53
C TRP A 246 -9.55 10.18 -5.30
N VAL A 247 -10.02 9.92 -6.53
CA VAL A 247 -10.75 10.90 -7.34
C VAL A 247 -12.00 11.37 -6.61
N MET A 248 -12.76 10.45 -6.01
CA MET A 248 -13.98 10.76 -5.23
C MET A 248 -13.71 11.37 -3.85
N ARG A 249 -12.45 11.36 -3.38
CA ARG A 249 -12.07 11.75 -2.02
C ARG A 249 -12.85 10.98 -0.94
N GLY A 250 -13.09 9.70 -1.18
CA GLY A 250 -13.82 8.83 -0.26
C GLY A 250 -14.09 7.45 -0.84
N HIS A 251 -14.82 6.63 -0.10
CA HIS A 251 -15.21 5.28 -0.47
C HIS A 251 -16.69 5.23 -0.93
N PRO A 252 -17.12 4.17 -1.63
CA PRO A 252 -18.53 3.96 -1.95
C PRO A 252 -19.36 3.63 -0.69
N VAL A 253 -20.67 3.91 -0.74
CA VAL A 253 -21.64 3.60 0.32
C VAL A 253 -22.28 2.22 0.15
N SER A 254 -22.34 1.71 -1.07
CA SER A 254 -22.84 0.37 -1.38
C SER A 254 -22.24 -0.19 -2.66
N VAL A 255 -22.34 -1.51 -2.82
CA VAL A 255 -21.98 -2.21 -4.05
C VAL A 255 -22.97 -3.33 -4.34
N TYR A 256 -23.29 -3.48 -5.63
CA TYR A 256 -23.93 -4.66 -6.20
C TYR A 256 -22.94 -5.34 -7.14
N ALA A 257 -22.62 -6.61 -6.91
CA ALA A 257 -21.62 -7.33 -7.69
C ALA A 257 -22.05 -8.76 -8.04
N SER A 258 -21.45 -9.29 -9.10
CA SER A 258 -21.59 -10.66 -9.56
C SER A 258 -20.25 -11.17 -10.07
N GLY A 259 -20.08 -12.48 -10.13
CA GLY A 259 -18.84 -13.10 -10.60
C GLY A 259 -18.90 -14.61 -10.51
N GLY A 260 -17.76 -15.24 -10.75
CA GLY A 260 -17.64 -16.68 -10.59
C GLY A 260 -16.31 -17.24 -11.04
N CYS A 261 -16.33 -18.52 -11.35
CA CYS A 261 -15.20 -19.28 -11.85
C CYS A 261 -15.59 -19.89 -13.20
N ALA A 262 -15.09 -19.33 -14.30
CA ALA A 262 -15.39 -19.79 -15.66
C ALA A 262 -14.18 -20.43 -16.36
N TRP A 263 -12.98 -19.94 -16.08
CA TRP A 263 -11.72 -20.32 -16.72
C TRP A 263 -10.86 -21.23 -15.84
N ARG A 264 -10.81 -20.99 -14.53
CA ARG A 264 -9.98 -21.79 -13.61
C ARG A 264 -10.55 -23.22 -13.52
N PRO A 265 -9.71 -24.25 -13.71
CA PRO A 265 -10.18 -25.61 -13.54
C PRO A 265 -10.31 -25.99 -12.05
N LYS A 266 -11.05 -27.08 -11.79
CA LYS A 266 -11.46 -27.52 -10.45
C LYS A 266 -10.40 -28.40 -9.81
N GLU A 267 -9.22 -27.85 -9.58
CA GLU A 267 -8.15 -28.50 -8.83
C GLU A 267 -7.83 -27.78 -7.53
N GLU A 268 -7.37 -28.53 -6.53
CA GLU A 268 -7.14 -28.05 -5.16
C GLU A 268 -6.27 -26.79 -5.10
N TRP A 269 -5.24 -26.70 -5.96
CA TRP A 269 -4.29 -25.56 -5.97
C TRP A 269 -4.82 -24.30 -6.67
N TYR A 270 -5.98 -24.37 -7.31
CA TYR A 270 -6.74 -23.19 -7.72
C TYR A 270 -7.63 -22.64 -6.60
N GLY A 271 -7.73 -23.37 -5.49
CA GLY A 271 -8.32 -22.93 -4.24
C GLY A 271 -9.79 -22.54 -4.39
N ASN A 272 -10.16 -21.39 -3.83
CA ASN A 272 -11.56 -21.02 -3.63
C ASN A 272 -11.88 -19.57 -4.00
N ILE A 273 -11.06 -18.95 -4.87
CA ILE A 273 -11.28 -17.62 -5.41
C ILE A 273 -12.06 -17.65 -6.73
N TYR A 274 -12.69 -16.53 -7.09
CA TYR A 274 -13.24 -16.32 -8.43
C TYR A 274 -12.12 -16.00 -9.43
N ASP A 275 -12.45 -16.08 -10.72
CA ASP A 275 -11.57 -15.65 -11.82
C ASP A 275 -12.12 -14.47 -12.62
N HIS A 276 -13.33 -14.03 -12.31
CA HIS A 276 -13.90 -12.79 -12.80
C HIS A 276 -14.94 -12.23 -11.84
N LEU A 277 -15.00 -10.90 -11.75
CA LEU A 277 -16.03 -10.17 -11.04
C LEU A 277 -16.41 -8.91 -11.82
N THR A 278 -17.68 -8.56 -11.77
CA THR A 278 -18.21 -7.24 -12.14
C THR A 278 -18.93 -6.64 -10.93
N ALA A 279 -18.73 -5.35 -10.70
CA ALA A 279 -19.30 -4.64 -9.57
C ALA A 279 -19.74 -3.24 -9.98
N ASP A 280 -20.91 -2.83 -9.52
CA ASP A 280 -21.40 -1.46 -9.59
C ASP A 280 -21.40 -0.87 -8.18
N TYR A 281 -20.48 0.08 -7.96
CA TYR A 281 -20.33 0.77 -6.68
C TYR A 281 -21.06 2.11 -6.73
N THR A 282 -21.84 2.40 -5.70
CA THR A 282 -22.51 3.69 -5.53
C THR A 282 -21.77 4.50 -4.48
N TYR A 283 -21.36 5.72 -4.83
CA TYR A 283 -20.80 6.70 -3.90
C TYR A 283 -21.89 7.58 -3.29
N ALA A 284 -21.55 8.25 -2.18
CA ALA A 284 -22.38 9.33 -1.67
C ALA A 284 -22.63 10.38 -2.78
N GLY A 285 -23.86 10.83 -2.94
CA GLY A 285 -24.27 11.70 -4.05
C GLY A 285 -24.69 10.96 -5.34
N GLY A 286 -24.70 9.62 -5.34
CA GLY A 286 -25.29 8.82 -6.42
C GLY A 286 -24.39 8.65 -7.65
N VAL A 287 -23.10 8.98 -7.56
CA VAL A 287 -22.12 8.66 -8.61
C VAL A 287 -21.85 7.16 -8.60
N HIS A 288 -21.86 6.55 -9.78
CA HIS A 288 -21.60 5.13 -9.97
C HIS A 288 -20.19 4.88 -10.52
N MET A 289 -19.57 3.80 -10.03
CA MET A 289 -18.33 3.23 -10.58
C MET A 289 -18.58 1.81 -11.06
N LEU A 290 -18.52 1.62 -12.38
CA LEU A 290 -18.48 0.29 -12.97
C LEU A 290 -17.08 -0.30 -12.82
N SER A 291 -17.00 -1.49 -12.25
CA SER A 291 -15.76 -2.18 -11.96
C SER A 291 -15.78 -3.57 -12.57
N MET A 292 -14.68 -3.98 -13.21
CA MET A 292 -14.51 -5.32 -13.76
C MET A 292 -13.08 -5.81 -13.58
N CYS A 293 -12.93 -7.02 -13.06
CA CYS A 293 -11.67 -7.73 -13.08
C CYS A 293 -11.84 -9.16 -13.60
N ARG A 294 -10.78 -9.68 -14.22
CA ARG A 294 -10.71 -11.10 -14.62
C ARG A 294 -9.29 -11.60 -14.81
N GLN A 295 -9.12 -12.92 -14.77
CA GLN A 295 -7.86 -13.65 -14.99
C GLN A 295 -8.04 -14.79 -15.99
N TYR A 296 -8.08 -14.46 -17.28
CA TYR A 296 -8.23 -15.42 -18.39
C TYR A 296 -6.98 -15.43 -19.27
N LYS A 297 -6.44 -16.62 -19.56
CA LYS A 297 -5.30 -16.76 -20.47
C LYS A 297 -5.78 -16.68 -21.92
N GLY A 298 -5.09 -15.88 -22.74
CA GLY A 298 -5.34 -15.79 -24.19
C GLY A 298 -6.47 -14.83 -24.58
N CYS A 299 -6.88 -13.94 -23.68
CA CYS A 299 -7.81 -12.84 -23.94
C CYS A 299 -7.07 -11.50 -23.88
N ASP A 300 -7.62 -10.45 -24.48
CA ASP A 300 -7.04 -9.10 -24.44
C ASP A 300 -6.95 -8.56 -23.01
N ASP A 301 -5.86 -7.85 -22.71
CA ASP A 301 -5.68 -7.20 -21.42
C ASP A 301 -6.36 -5.83 -21.41
N ASN A 302 -6.89 -5.42 -20.26
CA ASN A 302 -7.38 -4.06 -20.02
C ASN A 302 -7.23 -3.69 -18.55
N VAL A 303 -6.19 -2.92 -18.24
CA VAL A 303 -5.97 -2.30 -16.92
C VAL A 303 -6.09 -0.80 -17.10
N SER A 304 -7.24 -0.22 -16.72
CA SER A 304 -7.51 1.20 -16.96
C SER A 304 -8.57 1.79 -16.04
N GLU A 305 -8.49 3.10 -15.90
CA GLU A 305 -9.49 3.96 -15.28
C GLU A 305 -10.18 4.81 -16.35
N ALA A 306 -11.44 5.14 -16.13
CA ALA A 306 -12.09 6.26 -16.80
C ALA A 306 -12.86 7.09 -15.77
N ILE A 307 -12.74 8.40 -15.87
CA ILE A 307 -13.39 9.39 -15.03
C ILE A 307 -14.17 10.31 -15.95
N VAL A 308 -15.49 10.34 -15.80
CA VAL A 308 -16.38 11.18 -16.59
C VAL A 308 -16.87 12.32 -15.69
N GLY A 309 -16.53 13.55 -16.06
CA GLY A 309 -17.01 14.76 -15.42
C GLY A 309 -18.02 15.51 -16.29
N ALA A 310 -18.70 16.50 -15.70
CA ALA A 310 -19.69 17.32 -16.40
C ALA A 310 -19.12 18.14 -17.57
N GLU A 311 -17.82 18.45 -17.53
CA GLU A 311 -17.15 19.35 -18.49
C GLU A 311 -15.93 18.73 -19.18
N GLY A 312 -15.67 17.44 -18.95
CA GLY A 312 -14.53 16.72 -19.51
C GLY A 312 -14.40 15.30 -18.99
N GLU A 313 -13.33 14.64 -19.37
CA GLU A 313 -13.02 13.26 -18.99
C GLU A 313 -11.53 13.07 -18.70
N SER A 314 -11.20 12.01 -17.98
CA SER A 314 -9.82 11.63 -17.68
C SER A 314 -9.67 10.12 -17.65
N ASN A 315 -8.47 9.63 -17.92
CA ASN A 315 -8.06 8.24 -17.74
C ASN A 315 -7.13 8.06 -16.52
N GLY A 316 -7.11 9.05 -15.62
CA GLY A 316 -6.22 9.09 -14.44
C GLY A 316 -4.87 9.77 -14.69
N VAL A 317 -4.39 9.87 -15.93
CA VAL A 317 -3.07 10.47 -16.26
C VAL A 317 -3.13 11.61 -17.26
N SER A 318 -4.26 11.81 -17.94
CA SER A 318 -4.47 12.89 -18.91
C SER A 318 -5.92 13.40 -18.78
N ILE A 319 -6.20 14.59 -19.30
CA ILE A 319 -7.55 15.21 -19.30
C ILE A 319 -7.94 15.62 -20.71
N TRP A 320 -9.21 15.38 -21.05
CA TRP A 320 -9.83 15.81 -22.29
C TRP A 320 -11.06 16.67 -22.02
N ARG A 321 -11.24 17.72 -22.83
CA ARG A 321 -12.45 18.55 -22.85
C ARG A 321 -12.89 18.72 -24.30
N LYS A 322 -14.17 18.51 -24.58
CA LYS A 322 -14.74 18.58 -25.94
C LYS A 322 -13.95 17.73 -26.96
N GLY A 323 -13.49 16.55 -26.55
CA GLY A 323 -12.70 15.62 -27.37
C GLY A 323 -11.22 16.00 -27.57
N GLN A 324 -10.76 17.14 -27.04
CA GLN A 324 -9.37 17.58 -27.16
C GLN A 324 -8.61 17.30 -25.86
N LYS A 325 -7.39 16.74 -25.98
CA LYS A 325 -6.51 16.55 -24.82
C LYS A 325 -6.02 17.92 -24.34
N THR A 326 -6.47 18.35 -23.17
CA THR A 326 -6.12 19.65 -22.56
C THR A 326 -5.01 19.55 -21.53
N PHE A 327 -4.73 18.34 -21.03
CA PHE A 327 -3.62 18.08 -20.13
C PHE A 327 -3.07 16.67 -20.38
N ASP A 328 -1.75 16.56 -20.33
CA ASP A 328 -1.05 15.29 -20.35
C ASP A 328 -0.10 15.27 -19.15
N GLY A 329 -0.35 14.35 -18.21
CA GLY A 329 0.43 14.28 -16.97
C GLY A 329 1.91 13.97 -17.27
N PRO A 330 2.84 14.66 -16.64
CA PRO A 330 4.26 14.50 -16.93
C PRO A 330 4.79 13.15 -16.44
N GLY A 331 5.80 12.63 -17.14
CA GLY A 331 6.62 11.53 -16.61
C GLY A 331 7.30 11.91 -15.30
N GLY A 332 7.74 10.90 -14.56
CA GLY A 332 8.41 11.09 -13.27
C GLY A 332 9.38 9.97 -12.97
N GLU A 333 9.85 9.93 -11.73
CA GLU A 333 10.59 8.79 -11.19
C GLU A 333 9.73 7.51 -11.27
N ASN A 334 10.40 6.35 -11.25
CA ASN A 334 9.73 5.08 -11.06
C ASN A 334 8.87 5.13 -9.78
N PRO A 335 7.55 4.91 -9.87
CA PRO A 335 6.65 5.14 -8.73
C PRO A 335 6.94 4.21 -7.54
N TYR A 336 7.48 3.01 -7.77
CA TYR A 336 7.94 2.12 -6.70
C TYR A 336 9.12 2.69 -5.90
N VAL A 337 9.97 3.52 -6.52
CA VAL A 337 11.06 4.21 -5.82
C VAL A 337 10.56 5.51 -5.22
N GLN A 338 9.65 6.22 -5.91
CA GLN A 338 9.11 7.49 -5.47
C GLN A 338 8.34 7.39 -4.14
N GLU A 339 7.55 6.33 -3.94
CA GLU A 339 6.84 6.09 -2.66
C GLU A 339 7.80 5.98 -1.47
N HIS A 340 8.95 5.32 -1.66
CA HIS A 340 10.00 5.27 -0.64
C HIS A 340 10.76 6.59 -0.48
N ILE A 341 10.96 7.37 -1.56
CA ILE A 341 11.55 8.73 -1.46
C ILE A 341 10.65 9.63 -0.60
N ASP A 342 9.35 9.59 -0.84
CA ASP A 342 8.37 10.39 -0.10
C ASP A 342 8.30 9.95 1.37
N MET A 343 8.35 8.63 1.62
CA MET A 343 8.47 8.09 2.98
C MET A 343 9.70 8.63 3.70
N LEU A 344 10.90 8.50 3.11
CA LEU A 344 12.15 8.93 3.75
C LEU A 344 12.17 10.42 4.03
N LYS A 345 11.74 11.24 3.07
CA LYS A 345 11.60 12.69 3.27
C LYS A 345 10.61 13.02 4.38
N ASN A 346 9.51 12.29 4.49
CA ASN A 346 8.54 12.51 5.55
C ASN A 346 9.08 12.09 6.93
N ILE A 347 9.88 11.03 7.03
CA ILE A 347 10.51 10.61 8.28
C ILE A 347 11.44 11.70 8.83
N VAL A 348 12.24 12.34 7.97
CA VAL A 348 13.18 13.41 8.37
C VAL A 348 12.58 14.82 8.34
N ARG A 349 11.26 14.93 8.17
CA ARG A 349 10.60 16.23 7.99
C ARG A 349 10.79 17.14 9.21
N GLY A 350 10.84 18.45 8.95
CA GLY A 350 10.85 19.46 10.00
C GLY A 350 9.50 19.54 10.73
N GLY A 351 9.50 20.11 11.95
CA GLY A 351 8.26 20.42 12.66
C GLY A 351 7.41 21.41 11.87
N GLY A 352 6.25 20.97 11.39
CA GLY A 352 5.31 21.78 10.60
C GLY A 352 4.88 21.15 9.28
N GLU A 353 5.67 20.20 8.75
CA GLU A 353 5.29 19.45 7.55
C GLU A 353 4.23 18.39 7.87
N PRO A 354 3.19 18.21 7.04
CA PRO A 354 2.17 17.19 7.25
C PRO A 354 2.78 15.79 7.39
N LEU A 355 2.23 14.99 8.30
CA LEU A 355 2.57 13.58 8.41
C LEU A 355 2.03 12.85 7.16
N LEU A 356 2.89 12.10 6.48
CA LEU A 356 2.49 11.16 5.44
C LEU A 356 2.06 9.86 6.12
N ASN A 357 0.76 9.65 6.21
CA ASN A 357 0.18 8.43 6.75
C ASN A 357 -0.98 7.99 5.86
N GLU A 358 -0.76 6.90 5.15
CA GLU A 358 -1.70 6.38 4.16
C GLU A 358 -2.53 5.20 4.69
N ALA A 359 -2.32 4.82 5.95
CA ALA A 359 -2.90 3.59 6.51
C ALA A 359 -4.43 3.56 6.43
N VAL A 360 -5.09 4.67 6.80
CA VAL A 360 -6.56 4.75 6.74
C VAL A 360 -7.02 4.70 5.29
N GLY A 361 -6.40 5.47 4.39
CA GLY A 361 -6.77 5.51 2.97
C GLY A 361 -6.64 4.16 2.27
N VAL A 362 -5.51 3.45 2.45
CA VAL A 362 -5.34 2.11 1.86
C VAL A 362 -6.24 1.07 2.53
N GLY A 363 -6.55 1.25 3.82
CA GLY A 363 -7.54 0.45 4.54
C GLY A 363 -8.92 0.61 3.92
N GLU A 364 -9.35 1.83 3.65
CA GLU A 364 -10.62 2.09 2.98
C GLU A 364 -10.65 1.53 1.55
N SER A 365 -9.58 1.68 0.78
CA SER A 365 -9.47 1.09 -0.56
C SER A 365 -9.50 -0.45 -0.55
N THR A 366 -8.89 -1.06 0.46
CA THR A 366 -8.98 -2.51 0.69
C THR A 366 -10.39 -2.93 1.07
N MET A 367 -11.05 -2.16 1.94
CA MET A 367 -12.45 -2.38 2.32
C MET A 367 -13.39 -2.31 1.12
N THR A 368 -13.20 -1.34 0.22
CA THR A 368 -13.95 -1.23 -1.04
C THR A 368 -13.83 -2.52 -1.86
N ALA A 369 -12.61 -3.07 -2.00
CA ALA A 369 -12.41 -4.32 -2.72
C ALA A 369 -13.06 -5.52 -2.02
N ILE A 370 -12.98 -5.58 -0.68
CA ILE A 370 -13.63 -6.62 0.13
C ILE A 370 -15.16 -6.56 -0.04
N MET A 371 -15.76 -5.36 -0.06
CA MET A 371 -17.19 -5.18 -0.32
C MET A 371 -17.60 -5.78 -1.67
N GLY A 372 -16.83 -5.50 -2.73
CA GLY A 372 -17.09 -6.05 -4.06
C GLY A 372 -17.07 -7.58 -4.07
N ARG A 373 -16.07 -8.19 -3.43
CA ARG A 373 -16.01 -9.65 -3.26
C ARG A 373 -17.20 -10.17 -2.46
N MET A 374 -17.50 -9.58 -1.31
CA MET A 374 -18.61 -10.01 -0.44
C MET A 374 -19.94 -9.97 -1.18
N SER A 375 -20.19 -8.91 -1.94
CA SER A 375 -21.41 -8.78 -2.74
C SER A 375 -21.49 -9.86 -3.81
N ALA A 376 -20.41 -10.09 -4.56
CA ALA A 376 -20.37 -11.12 -5.59
C ALA A 376 -20.55 -12.53 -5.01
N TYR A 377 -19.92 -12.84 -3.88
CA TYR A 377 -19.97 -14.17 -3.27
C TYR A 377 -21.34 -14.48 -2.65
N THR A 378 -22.00 -13.46 -2.10
CA THR A 378 -23.30 -13.64 -1.44
C THR A 378 -24.49 -13.44 -2.37
N GLY A 379 -24.29 -12.75 -3.50
CA GLY A 379 -25.37 -12.29 -4.38
C GLY A 379 -26.22 -11.17 -3.78
N LYS A 380 -25.73 -10.49 -2.72
CA LYS A 380 -26.45 -9.44 -2.01
C LYS A 380 -25.75 -8.10 -2.17
N VAL A 381 -26.52 -7.02 -2.10
CA VAL A 381 -25.95 -5.68 -1.94
C VAL A 381 -25.19 -5.61 -0.62
N VAL A 382 -23.98 -5.09 -0.65
CA VAL A 382 -23.16 -4.86 0.55
C VAL A 382 -23.00 -3.35 0.75
N THR A 383 -23.28 -2.87 1.96
CA THR A 383 -23.12 -1.46 2.33
C THR A 383 -21.84 -1.24 3.13
N TRP A 384 -21.35 0.00 3.13
CA TRP A 384 -20.22 0.38 3.98
C TRP A 384 -20.52 0.09 5.46
N ASP A 385 -21.71 0.47 5.92
CA ASP A 385 -22.17 0.20 7.30
C ASP A 385 -22.13 -1.28 7.69
N HIS A 386 -22.41 -2.18 6.73
CA HIS A 386 -22.33 -3.61 6.96
C HIS A 386 -20.89 -4.06 7.21
N VAL A 387 -19.96 -3.70 6.32
CA VAL A 387 -18.55 -4.09 6.46
C VAL A 387 -17.85 -3.42 7.64
N MET A 388 -18.39 -2.30 8.14
CA MET A 388 -17.92 -1.70 9.38
C MET A 388 -18.34 -2.47 10.65
N LYS A 389 -19.26 -3.44 10.55
CA LYS A 389 -19.84 -4.16 11.70
C LYS A 389 -19.67 -5.68 11.64
N VAL A 390 -19.54 -6.26 10.45
CA VAL A 390 -19.49 -7.71 10.26
C VAL A 390 -18.24 -8.33 10.92
N ASN A 391 -18.40 -9.47 11.59
CA ASN A 391 -17.29 -10.27 12.09
C ASN A 391 -17.11 -11.47 11.16
N ASP A 392 -16.28 -11.29 10.15
CA ASP A 392 -16.11 -12.21 9.01
C ASP A 392 -14.71 -12.84 8.92
N SER A 393 -13.82 -12.59 9.89
CA SER A 393 -12.46 -13.12 9.84
C SER A 393 -12.48 -14.66 9.86
N GLN A 394 -11.81 -15.26 8.88
CA GLN A 394 -11.59 -16.71 8.80
C GLN A 394 -10.10 -17.03 8.78
N MET A 395 -9.31 -16.22 9.46
CA MET A 395 -7.86 -16.42 9.57
C MET A 395 -7.57 -17.71 10.35
N PRO A 396 -6.76 -18.64 9.81
CA PRO A 396 -6.32 -19.82 10.54
C PRO A 396 -5.31 -19.44 11.62
N GLU A 397 -5.06 -20.36 12.55
CA GLU A 397 -3.93 -20.25 13.47
C GLU A 397 -2.60 -20.24 12.69
N SER A 398 -1.68 -19.36 13.08
CA SER A 398 -0.31 -19.26 12.54
C SER A 398 0.56 -20.42 13.02
N SER A 399 0.25 -21.63 12.56
CA SER A 399 0.93 -22.87 12.92
C SER A 399 1.11 -23.79 11.71
N TRP A 400 2.25 -24.48 11.64
CA TRP A 400 2.50 -25.50 10.62
C TRP A 400 1.53 -26.69 10.73
N ASP A 401 1.00 -26.95 11.92
CA ASP A 401 0.07 -28.05 12.19
C ASP A 401 -1.41 -27.66 12.08
N ALA A 402 -1.69 -26.39 11.77
CA ALA A 402 -3.04 -25.91 11.53
C ALA A 402 -3.74 -26.74 10.44
N LYS A 403 -4.96 -27.18 10.73
CA LYS A 403 -5.85 -27.83 9.76
C LYS A 403 -6.64 -26.73 9.07
N ILE A 404 -6.40 -26.56 7.77
CA ILE A 404 -6.98 -25.48 6.99
C ILE A 404 -7.77 -26.13 5.86
N PRO A 405 -9.03 -26.52 6.09
CA PRO A 405 -9.87 -27.04 5.03
C PRO A 405 -10.04 -25.96 3.95
N ILE A 406 -10.11 -26.38 2.69
CA ILE A 406 -10.35 -25.47 1.56
C ILE A 406 -11.87 -25.40 1.37
N PRO A 407 -12.51 -24.25 1.65
CA PRO A 407 -13.94 -24.11 1.39
C PRO A 407 -14.23 -24.27 -0.11
N PRO A 408 -15.45 -24.70 -0.50
CA PRO A 408 -15.84 -24.65 -1.90
C PRO A 408 -15.81 -23.20 -2.42
N VAL A 409 -15.64 -23.05 -3.72
CA VAL A 409 -15.86 -21.77 -4.41
C VAL A 409 -17.28 -21.29 -4.08
N ALA A 410 -17.41 -20.00 -3.74
CA ALA A 410 -18.69 -19.42 -3.33
C ALA A 410 -19.75 -19.58 -4.44
N VAL A 411 -20.96 -19.97 -4.04
CA VAL A 411 -22.14 -20.04 -4.93
C VAL A 411 -23.13 -18.99 -4.44
N PRO A 412 -23.37 -17.90 -5.19
CA PRO A 412 -24.23 -16.81 -4.73
C PRO A 412 -25.66 -17.29 -4.50
N GLY A 413 -26.26 -16.87 -3.37
CA GLY A 413 -27.62 -17.25 -2.98
C GLY A 413 -27.79 -18.66 -2.39
N ALA A 414 -26.71 -19.40 -2.18
CA ALA A 414 -26.72 -20.73 -1.55
C ALA A 414 -26.85 -20.71 -0.02
#